data_AF-A0A0B6Z780-F1
#
_entry.id   AF-A0A0B6Z780-F1
#
_cell.length_a   1.000
_cell.length_b   1.000
_cell.length_c   1.000
_cell.angle_alpha   90.00
_cell.angle_beta   90.00
_cell.angle_gamma   90.00
#
_symmetry.space_group_name_H-M   'P 1'
#
loop_
_entity.id
_entity.type
_entity.pdbx_description
1 polymer ?
#
loop_
_entity_poly.entity_id
_entity_poly.type
_entity_poly.pdbx_seq_one_letter_code
_entity_poly.pdbx_strand_id
1 'polypeptide(L)'
;RDADSMLAAMFSGRHHVAQEEDGTVFIDRDGTHFRYILNYLRDGGINHDGLPRDRQVLKELRNEAVYFQLNGLVQTIEKYL
;
A
#
# COMPACT_ATOMS: atom_id res chain seq x y z
N ARG A 1 2.63 2.14 -10.25
CA ARG A 1 3.78 1.22 -10.09
C ARG A 1 4.88 1.96 -9.34
N ASP A 2 5.22 1.51 -8.13
CA ASP A 2 6.22 2.12 -7.24
C ASP A 2 7.35 1.10 -7.04
N ALA A 3 8.46 1.28 -7.76
CA ALA A 3 9.50 0.26 -7.90
C ALA A 3 10.28 0.01 -6.61
N ASP A 4 10.29 0.99 -5.70
CA ASP A 4 11.00 0.93 -4.43
C ASP A 4 10.10 0.45 -3.28
N SER A 5 8.84 0.13 -3.56
CA SER A 5 7.90 -0.38 -2.55
C SER A 5 8.24 -1.81 -2.11
N MET A 6 7.85 -2.15 -0.89
CA MET A 6 7.95 -3.51 -0.34
C MET A 6 7.25 -4.53 -1.26
N LEU A 7 6.08 -4.18 -1.79
CA LEU A 7 5.33 -5.06 -2.70
C LEU A 7 6.08 -5.27 -4.02
N ALA A 8 6.72 -4.23 -4.58
CA ALA A 8 7.58 -4.40 -5.74
C ALA A 8 8.76 -5.34 -5.45
N ALA A 9 9.37 -5.23 -4.27
CA ALA A 9 10.44 -6.14 -3.85
C ALA A 9 9.92 -7.59 -3.71
N MET A 10 8.81 -7.81 -3.01
CA MET A 10 8.18 -9.13 -2.82
C MET A 10 7.89 -9.82 -4.15
N PHE A 11 7.30 -9.09 -5.10
CA PHE A 11 6.89 -9.66 -6.39
C PHE A 11 7.94 -9.47 -7.51
N SER A 12 9.17 -9.07 -7.18
CA SER A 12 10.25 -8.88 -8.17
C SER A 12 10.86 -10.18 -8.70
N GLY A 13 10.58 -11.32 -8.05
CA GLY A 13 11.26 -12.60 -8.28
C GLY A 13 12.69 -12.65 -7.71
N ARG A 14 13.18 -11.58 -7.07
CA ARG A 14 14.52 -11.53 -6.45
C ARG A 14 14.52 -12.04 -5.00
N HIS A 15 13.35 -12.12 -4.38
CA HIS A 15 13.17 -12.56 -3.00
C HIS A 15 12.25 -13.79 -2.97
N HIS A 16 12.55 -14.74 -2.08
CA HIS A 16 11.62 -15.82 -1.80
C HIS A 16 10.46 -15.28 -0.97
N VAL A 17 9.26 -15.36 -1.52
CA VAL A 17 8.00 -15.05 -0.83
C VAL A 17 7.27 -16.35 -0.65
N ALA A 18 6.93 -16.70 0.59
CA ALA A 18 6.13 -17.88 0.87
C ALA A 18 4.77 -17.74 0.18
N GLN A 19 4.40 -18.77 -0.57
CA GLN A 19 3.10 -18.89 -1.22
C GLN A 19 2.39 -20.10 -0.62
N GLU A 20 1.08 -19.98 -0.45
CA GLU A 20 0.22 -21.10 -0.10
C GLU A 20 0.06 -22.05 -1.30
N GLU A 21 -0.57 -23.21 -1.09
CA GLU A 21 -0.73 -24.23 -2.14
C GLU A 21 -1.48 -23.72 -3.39
N ASP A 22 -2.35 -22.72 -3.23
CA ASP A 22 -3.12 -22.10 -4.32
C ASP A 22 -2.39 -20.92 -4.99
N GLY A 23 -1.15 -20.63 -4.59
CA GLY A 23 -0.33 -19.53 -5.10
C GLY A 23 -0.63 -18.18 -4.46
N THR A 24 -1.52 -18.11 -3.44
CA THR A 24 -1.74 -16.88 -2.69
C THR A 24 -0.54 -16.53 -1.81
N VAL A 25 -0.35 -15.24 -1.54
CA VAL A 25 0.68 -14.74 -0.62
C VAL A 25 -0.02 -14.17 0.61
N PHE A 26 0.30 -14.73 1.77
CA PHE A 26 -0.15 -14.17 3.04
C PHE A 26 0.71 -12.98 3.45
N ILE A 27 0.06 -11.91 3.90
CA ILE A 27 0.69 -10.74 4.49
C ILE A 27 0.04 -10.52 5.85
N ASP A 28 0.84 -10.56 6.92
CA ASP A 28 0.39 -10.39 8.30
C ASP A 28 0.08 -8.91 8.61
N ARG A 29 -0.96 -8.38 7.95
CA ARG A 29 -1.45 -7.00 8.09
C ARG A 29 -2.97 -6.96 8.05
N ASP A 30 -3.53 -5.88 8.58
CA ASP A 30 -4.95 -5.59 8.48
C ASP A 30 -5.32 -5.18 7.04
N GLY A 31 -6.15 -6.00 6.40
CA GLY A 31 -6.62 -5.76 5.03
C GLY A 31 -7.59 -4.58 4.86
N THR A 32 -8.08 -3.98 5.94
CA THR A 32 -9.14 -2.95 5.92
C THR A 32 -8.82 -1.79 4.96
N HIS A 33 -7.56 -1.33 4.94
CA HIS A 33 -7.13 -0.19 4.12
C HIS A 33 -6.41 -0.59 2.82
N PHE A 34 -6.26 -1.89 2.57
CA PHE A 34 -5.46 -2.41 1.46
C PHE A 34 -6.02 -2.03 0.07
N ARG A 35 -7.32 -1.74 -0.02
CA ARG A 35 -7.94 -1.21 -1.25
C ARG A 35 -7.27 0.07 -1.74
N TYR A 36 -6.93 0.99 -0.85
CA TYR A 36 -6.28 2.26 -1.22
C TYR A 36 -4.84 2.04 -1.69
N ILE A 37 -4.14 1.10 -1.05
CA ILE A 37 -2.80 0.64 -1.45
C ILE A 37 -2.83 0.11 -2.88
N LEU A 38 -3.78 -0.78 -3.19
CA LEU A 38 -3.94 -1.33 -4.55
C LEU A 38 -4.27 -0.26 -5.58
N ASN A 39 -5.19 0.67 -5.26
CA ASN A 39 -5.58 1.73 -6.19
C ASN A 39 -4.40 2.67 -6.48
N TYR A 40 -3.65 3.11 -5.46
CA TYR A 40 -2.42 3.88 -5.66
C TYR A 40 -1.44 3.18 -6.62
N LEU A 41 -1.22 1.87 -6.43
CA LEU A 41 -0.31 1.10 -7.27
C LEU A 41 -0.79 0.93 -8.71
N ARG A 42 -2.11 0.71 -8.90
CA ARG A 42 -2.77 0.55 -10.21
C ARG A 42 -2.74 1.83 -11.03
N ASP A 43 -3.11 2.93 -10.39
CA ASP A 43 -3.27 4.23 -11.05
C ASP A 43 -1.94 4.99 -11.16
N GLY A 44 -0.90 4.53 -10.47
CA GLY A 44 0.42 5.18 -10.44
C GLY A 44 0.47 6.42 -9.53
N GLY A 45 -0.53 6.57 -8.66
CA GLY A 45 -0.71 7.68 -7.74
C GLY A 45 -2.12 7.64 -7.15
N ILE A 46 -2.41 8.54 -6.22
CA ILE A 46 -3.78 8.78 -5.74
C ILE A 46 -4.01 10.28 -5.64
N ASN A 47 -5.16 10.75 -6.11
CA ASN A 47 -5.58 12.13 -5.91
C ASN A 47 -6.43 12.25 -4.63
N HIS A 48 -6.76 13.48 -4.25
CA HIS A 48 -7.55 13.76 -3.05
C HIS A 48 -8.87 12.97 -3.00
N ASP A 49 -9.54 12.80 -4.14
CA ASP A 49 -10.84 12.12 -4.19
C ASP A 49 -10.75 10.61 -3.96
N GLY A 50 -9.57 10.02 -4.19
CA GLY A 50 -9.30 8.62 -3.86
C GLY A 50 -8.98 8.37 -2.39
N LEU A 51 -8.76 9.43 -1.60
CA LEU A 51 -8.44 9.32 -0.18
C LEU A 51 -9.69 9.33 0.71
N PRO A 52 -9.67 8.61 1.85
CA PRO A 52 -10.73 8.71 2.84
C PRO A 52 -10.78 10.14 3.42
N ARG A 53 -12.00 10.62 3.71
CA ARG A 53 -12.21 11.93 4.34
C ARG A 53 -12.10 11.87 5.86
N ASP A 54 -12.30 10.69 6.43
CA ASP A 54 -12.18 10.49 7.86
C ASP A 54 -10.70 10.55 8.29
N ARG A 55 -10.40 11.42 9.26
CA ARG A 55 -9.03 11.70 9.72
C ARG A 55 -8.39 10.50 10.41
N GLN A 56 -9.17 9.67 11.10
CA GLN A 56 -8.67 8.47 11.75
C GLN A 56 -8.32 7.41 10.70
N VAL A 57 -9.19 7.20 9.72
CA VAL A 57 -8.94 6.31 8.58
C VAL A 57 -7.71 6.77 7.77
N LEU A 58 -7.53 8.08 7.58
CA LEU A 58 -6.32 8.61 6.93
C LEU A 58 -5.03 8.26 7.69
N LYS A 59 -5.03 8.36 9.02
CA LYS A 59 -3.87 8.00 9.85
C LYS A 59 -3.57 6.50 9.77
N GLU A 60 -4.61 5.67 9.79
CA GLU A 60 -4.45 4.22 9.65
C GLU A 60 -3.92 3.85 8.26
N LEU A 61 -4.47 4.44 7.20
CA LEU A 61 -3.95 4.29 5.84
C LEU A 61 -2.49 4.75 5.72
N ARG A 62 -2.11 5.86 6.38
CA ARG A 62 -0.71 6.31 6.42
C ARG A 62 0.19 5.22 7.02
N ASN A 63 -0.23 4.56 8.09
CA ASN A 63 0.56 3.49 8.72
C ASN A 63 0.77 2.31 7.77
N GLU A 64 -0.27 1.90 7.02
CA GLU A 64 -0.11 0.87 5.99
C GLU A 64 0.79 1.33 4.83
N ALA A 65 0.65 2.58 4.37
CA ALA A 65 1.51 3.12 3.32
C ALA A 65 2.99 3.16 3.73
N VAL A 66 3.28 3.47 5.00
CA VAL A 66 4.63 3.38 5.57
C VAL A 66 5.11 1.93 5.60
N TYR A 67 4.28 0.99 6.06
CA TYR A 67 4.63 -0.43 6.11
C TYR A 67 5.01 -0.98 4.72
N PHE A 68 4.20 -0.68 3.70
CA PHE A 68 4.46 -1.12 2.31
C PHE A 68 5.52 -0.27 1.59
N GLN A 69 6.16 0.70 2.27
CA GLN A 69 7.19 1.59 1.75
C GLN A 69 6.74 2.41 0.52
N LEU A 70 5.48 2.86 0.52
CA LEU A 70 4.89 3.67 -0.56
C LEU A 70 5.09 5.16 -0.27
N ASN A 71 6.33 5.63 -0.40
CA ASN A 71 6.72 6.99 0.00
C ASN A 71 5.88 8.09 -0.69
N GLY A 72 5.52 7.91 -1.96
CA GLY A 72 4.65 8.86 -2.68
C GLY A 72 3.25 8.95 -2.08
N LEU A 73 2.69 7.82 -1.63
CA LEU A 73 1.40 7.79 -0.95
C LEU A 73 1.47 8.43 0.44
N VAL A 74 2.53 8.15 1.20
CA VAL A 74 2.76 8.77 2.53
C VAL A 74 2.79 10.28 2.41
N GLN A 75 3.59 10.82 1.50
CA GLN A 75 3.69 12.27 1.25
C GLN A 75 2.36 12.86 0.80
N THR A 76 1.58 12.12 0.01
CA THR A 76 0.25 12.57 -0.42
C THR A 76 -0.69 12.68 0.76
N ILE A 77 -0.76 11.67 1.64
CA ILE A 77 -1.62 11.66 2.83
C ILE A 77 -1.21 12.76 3.81
N GLU A 78 0.09 12.96 4.04
CA GLU A 78 0.61 13.99 4.96
C GLU A 78 0.27 15.42 4.56
N LYS A 79 0.00 15.68 3.27
CA LYS A 79 -0.49 16.99 2.81
C LYS A 79 -1.93 17.29 3.24
N TYR A 80 -2.70 16.26 3.60
CA TYR A 80 -4.12 16.37 3.96
C TYR A 80 -4.43 15.99 5.42
N LEU A 81 -3.42 15.54 6.16
CA LEU A 81 -3.44 15.43 7.62
C LEU A 81 -3.14 16.79 8.26
#